data_AF-A0A6M5YIB3-F1
#
_entry.id   AF-A0A6M5YIB3-F1
#
_cell.length_a   1.000
_cell.length_b   1.000
_cell.length_c   1.000
_cell.angle_alpha   90.00
_cell.angle_beta   90.00
_cell.angle_gamma   90.00
#
_symmetry.space_group_name_H-M   'P 1'
#
loop_
_entity.id
_entity.type
_entity.pdbx_description
1 polymer ?
#
loop_
_entity_poly.entity_id
_entity_poly.type
_entity_poly.pdbx_seq_one_letter_code
_entity_poly.pdbx_strand_id
1 'polypeptide(L)'
;MSNILGAVLLLASLGADYRHDLKQLDQLLAWHEHYGLPLPPQNAELVQVVTIPVPVEAFSPEKAPARILAFRVDGNLSFANSEHWKGQIASVKGVAPAASLVHGKVFAEWLDVALVARERGWEPLALAAFRRWKTDNEWPRTEKEFATRALWHWKRSLHATPDVPLTVVAKYLRRVLRTLSEDEFDPDLLRSVELALQPRNAPPGSDEALVDDLVNVRDWPNEERGGYGFQKDPRYRAVVRRGLAVVPELVAHLDDDRITRAGDICNNTHRVKFIAKDILEQLNGGTFFPGDDDERTAIAKWFADANKLGEEKYLMERLFSEDVYFPDTVLWLLAEKYPQRLSEVAHKFFDKVAARGFYAWNSDNAWYFSKAVAGARISDADKRTILEYAARHTDPVSRTAGIYYLRPFSPKLAKNRLLRSLSELETEPMVPQRGFRNAVPQYSLAKIVAEGTDPEEWKALALAVRRANVADRIEFLGAIASATTPHARKHRLAFLADYLTDDDALVDSQAFGANFPRLEVRNAVAVRLADLFQFDTEEQKHAWDEAEWRELRTKVRTKVQEEMRR
;
A
#
# COMPACT_ATOMS: atom_id res chain seq x y z
N MET A 1 -57.93 -32.62 21.75
CA MET A 1 -56.69 -33.43 21.83
C MET A 1 -55.81 -33.34 20.58
N SER A 2 -56.37 -33.31 19.36
CA SER A 2 -55.57 -33.21 18.11
C SER A 2 -54.60 -32.00 18.05
N ASN A 3 -55.04 -30.81 18.46
CA ASN A 3 -54.19 -29.60 18.44
C ASN A 3 -53.03 -29.62 19.46
N ILE A 4 -53.16 -30.39 20.55
CA ILE A 4 -52.12 -30.51 21.58
C ILE A 4 -51.01 -31.45 21.07
N LEU A 5 -51.39 -32.55 20.42
CA LEU A 5 -50.44 -33.51 19.86
C LEU A 5 -49.58 -32.88 18.75
N GLY A 6 -50.18 -32.05 17.89
CA GLY A 6 -49.47 -31.31 16.85
C GLY A 6 -48.47 -30.29 17.40
N ALA A 7 -48.85 -29.53 18.44
CA ALA A 7 -47.95 -28.58 19.10
C ALA A 7 -46.78 -29.27 19.81
N VAL A 8 -47.02 -30.42 20.45
CA VAL A 8 -45.97 -31.21 21.10
C VAL A 8 -44.99 -31.81 20.08
N LEU A 9 -45.48 -32.30 18.95
CA LEU A 9 -44.62 -32.82 17.86
C LEU A 9 -43.77 -31.71 17.21
N LEU A 10 -44.34 -30.52 17.01
CA LEU A 10 -43.60 -29.36 16.49
C LEU A 10 -42.53 -28.87 17.48
N LEU A 11 -42.84 -28.82 18.78
CA LEU A 11 -41.85 -28.47 19.81
C LEU A 11 -40.75 -29.52 19.93
N ALA A 12 -41.08 -30.81 19.77
CA ALA A 12 -40.11 -31.89 19.78
C ALA A 12 -39.18 -31.86 18.56
N SER A 13 -39.68 -31.57 17.35
CA SER A 13 -38.84 -31.44 16.14
C SER A 13 -37.92 -30.22 16.23
N LEU A 14 -38.44 -29.06 16.67
CA LEU A 14 -37.63 -27.85 16.90
C LEU A 14 -36.53 -28.08 17.96
N GLY A 15 -36.82 -28.88 18.99
CA GLY A 15 -35.85 -29.24 20.03
C GLY A 15 -34.79 -30.27 19.60
N ALA A 16 -35.10 -31.13 18.64
CA ALA A 16 -34.14 -32.05 18.04
C ALA A 16 -33.14 -31.30 17.14
N ASP A 17 -33.65 -30.41 16.28
CA ASP A 17 -32.83 -29.57 15.40
C ASP A 17 -31.92 -28.63 16.21
N TYR A 18 -32.43 -28.07 17.31
CA TYR A 18 -31.64 -27.23 18.22
C TYR A 18 -30.42 -27.96 18.79
N ARG A 19 -30.61 -29.16 19.35
CA ARG A 19 -29.50 -29.94 19.95
C ARG A 19 -28.52 -30.43 18.90
N HIS A 20 -29.02 -30.79 17.72
CA HIS A 20 -28.18 -31.16 16.60
C HIS A 20 -27.29 -30.01 16.14
N ASP A 21 -27.86 -28.81 15.96
CA ASP A 21 -27.14 -27.61 15.54
C ASP A 21 -26.07 -27.21 16.55
N LEU A 22 -26.37 -27.26 17.85
CA LEU A 22 -25.37 -26.98 18.90
C LEU A 22 -24.21 -27.95 18.86
N LYS A 23 -24.49 -29.26 18.72
CA LYS A 23 -23.44 -30.28 18.64
C LYS A 23 -22.55 -30.08 17.41
N GLN A 24 -23.13 -29.69 16.28
CA GLN A 24 -22.36 -29.33 15.09
C GLN A 24 -21.49 -28.09 15.35
N LEU A 25 -22.05 -27.04 15.95
CA LEU A 25 -21.32 -25.82 16.25
C LEU A 25 -20.15 -26.06 17.23
N ASP A 26 -20.34 -26.92 18.23
CA ASP A 26 -19.27 -27.36 19.13
C ASP A 26 -18.14 -28.08 18.37
N GLN A 27 -18.49 -28.93 17.40
CA GLN A 27 -17.50 -29.58 16.55
C GLN A 27 -16.72 -28.57 15.68
N LEU A 28 -17.40 -27.57 15.13
CA LEU A 28 -16.77 -26.51 14.34
C LEU A 28 -15.85 -25.64 15.21
N LEU A 29 -16.28 -25.31 16.43
CA LEU A 29 -15.46 -24.59 17.40
C LEU A 29 -14.23 -25.41 17.81
N ALA A 30 -14.39 -26.71 18.04
CA ALA A 30 -13.26 -27.61 18.30
C ALA A 30 -12.26 -27.64 17.14
N TRP A 31 -12.71 -27.65 15.87
CA TRP A 31 -11.81 -27.51 14.73
C TRP A 31 -11.13 -26.15 14.68
N HIS A 32 -11.87 -25.06 14.92
CA HIS A 32 -11.32 -23.71 14.99
C HIS A 32 -10.15 -23.61 15.98
N GLU A 33 -10.35 -24.11 17.20
CA GLU A 33 -9.33 -24.18 18.25
C GLU A 33 -8.19 -25.14 17.90
N HIS A 34 -8.52 -26.30 17.31
CA HIS A 34 -7.52 -27.27 16.87
C HIS A 34 -6.53 -26.64 15.90
N TYR A 35 -7.01 -25.84 14.95
CA TYR A 35 -6.15 -25.14 13.99
C TYR A 35 -5.61 -23.79 14.50
N GLY A 36 -5.94 -23.41 15.74
CA GLY A 36 -5.41 -22.21 16.40
C GLY A 36 -5.88 -20.90 15.81
N LEU A 37 -6.99 -20.90 15.09
CA LEU A 37 -7.56 -19.68 14.56
C LEU A 37 -7.94 -18.76 15.73
N PRO A 38 -7.59 -17.46 15.70
CA PRO A 38 -7.91 -16.55 16.79
C PRO A 38 -9.39 -16.20 16.78
N LEU A 39 -10.00 -16.17 17.97
CA LEU A 39 -11.28 -15.50 18.19
C LEU A 39 -11.02 -14.08 18.70
N PRO A 40 -11.91 -13.11 18.44
CA PRO A 40 -11.88 -11.81 19.11
C PRO A 40 -11.79 -11.98 20.63
N PRO A 41 -10.94 -11.20 21.32
CA PRO A 41 -10.73 -11.33 22.76
C PRO A 41 -12.05 -11.18 23.52
N GLN A 42 -12.17 -11.79 24.71
CA GLN A 42 -13.42 -11.87 25.48
C GLN A 42 -14.07 -10.49 25.75
N ASN A 43 -13.27 -9.43 25.86
CA ASN A 43 -13.73 -8.05 26.06
C ASN A 43 -14.18 -7.35 24.75
N ALA A 44 -14.03 -7.96 23.57
CA ALA A 44 -14.44 -7.33 22.32
C ALA A 44 -15.95 -7.09 22.31
N GLU A 45 -16.38 -5.91 21.90
CA GLU A 45 -17.80 -5.56 21.85
C GLU A 45 -18.41 -6.00 20.52
N LEU A 46 -19.59 -6.64 20.53
CA LEU A 46 -20.34 -6.90 19.32
C LEU A 46 -20.91 -5.58 18.78
N VAL A 47 -20.55 -5.22 17.56
CA VAL A 47 -20.98 -3.96 16.93
C VAL A 47 -21.64 -4.23 15.59
N GLN A 48 -22.57 -3.34 15.24
CA GLN A 48 -23.11 -3.20 13.91
C GLN A 48 -22.44 -2.02 13.22
N VAL A 49 -21.80 -2.31 12.10
CA VAL A 49 -21.12 -1.35 11.23
C VAL A 49 -22.05 -1.04 10.07
N VAL A 50 -22.27 0.24 9.78
CA VAL A 50 -22.94 0.65 8.55
C VAL A 50 -21.86 1.16 7.62
N THR A 51 -21.79 0.59 6.43
CA THR A 51 -20.80 0.98 5.43
C THR A 51 -21.36 2.04 4.50
N ILE A 52 -20.50 2.94 4.04
CA ILE A 52 -20.77 3.70 2.82
C ILE A 52 -20.46 2.74 1.67
N PRO A 53 -21.36 2.59 0.69
CA PRO A 53 -21.04 1.95 -0.58
C PRO A 53 -19.69 2.48 -1.10
N VAL A 54 -18.78 1.59 -1.49
CA VAL A 54 -17.55 2.00 -2.18
C VAL A 54 -17.66 1.51 -3.62
N PRO A 55 -17.47 2.41 -4.61
CA PRO A 55 -17.68 2.06 -6.00
C PRO A 55 -16.50 1.23 -6.48
N VAL A 56 -16.47 -0.07 -6.19
CA VAL A 56 -15.46 -0.97 -6.78
C VAL A 56 -15.86 -1.21 -8.23
N GLU A 57 -15.05 -0.74 -9.17
CA GLU A 57 -15.34 -0.72 -10.61
C GLU A 57 -15.44 -2.13 -11.26
N ALA A 58 -15.17 -3.22 -10.53
CA ALA A 58 -14.96 -4.53 -11.14
C ALA A 58 -15.80 -5.71 -10.60
N PHE A 59 -16.54 -5.60 -9.49
CA PHE A 59 -17.22 -6.78 -8.91
C PHE A 59 -18.60 -6.46 -8.32
N SER A 60 -19.64 -6.79 -9.10
CA SER A 60 -21.07 -6.92 -8.78
C SER A 60 -21.88 -5.63 -8.45
N PRO A 61 -23.05 -5.42 -9.09
CA PRO A 61 -23.83 -4.17 -9.04
C PRO A 61 -24.84 -4.03 -7.88
N GLU A 62 -24.77 -4.81 -6.79
CA GLU A 62 -25.69 -4.59 -5.66
C GLU A 62 -25.18 -3.52 -4.67
N LYS A 63 -25.72 -2.31 -4.87
CA LYS A 63 -25.38 -1.00 -4.28
C LYS A 63 -26.27 -0.63 -3.08
N ALA A 64 -26.14 -1.30 -1.92
CA ALA A 64 -26.78 -0.84 -0.69
C ALA A 64 -25.77 -0.75 0.45
N PRO A 65 -25.89 0.24 1.37
CA PRO A 65 -25.07 0.28 2.57
C PRO A 65 -25.21 -1.04 3.30
N ALA A 66 -24.11 -1.80 3.36
CA ALA A 66 -24.10 -3.06 4.04
C ALA A 66 -24.14 -2.78 5.54
N ARG A 67 -25.11 -3.39 6.23
CA ARG A 67 -25.03 -3.53 7.68
C ARG A 67 -24.14 -4.73 7.93
N ILE A 68 -23.02 -4.55 8.60
CA ILE A 68 -22.07 -5.61 8.91
C ILE A 68 -22.03 -5.86 10.41
N LEU A 69 -22.03 -7.11 10.84
CA LEU A 69 -21.69 -7.44 12.23
C LEU A 69 -20.17 -7.64 12.34
N ALA A 70 -19.57 -6.97 13.32
CA ALA A 70 -18.14 -7.05 13.60
C ALA A 70 -17.88 -7.02 15.11
N PHE A 71 -16.62 -7.13 15.49
CA PHE A 71 -16.18 -7.02 16.89
C PHE A 71 -15.29 -5.79 17.05
N ARG A 72 -15.50 -5.01 18.10
CA ARG A 72 -14.67 -3.84 18.41
C ARG A 72 -13.72 -4.17 19.56
N VAL A 73 -12.42 -4.00 19.34
CA VAL A 73 -11.33 -4.25 20.31
C VAL A 73 -10.49 -2.99 20.39
N ASP A 74 -10.43 -2.35 21.56
CA ASP A 74 -9.63 -1.14 21.81
C ASP A 74 -9.86 -0.03 20.76
N GLY A 75 -11.12 0.13 20.34
CA GLY A 75 -11.52 1.11 19.31
C GLY A 75 -11.34 0.64 17.86
N ASN A 76 -10.61 -0.44 17.62
CA ASN A 76 -10.42 -1.02 16.29
C ASN A 76 -11.51 -2.03 15.96
N LEU A 77 -11.93 -2.06 14.69
CA LEU A 77 -12.84 -3.08 14.19
C LEU A 77 -12.06 -4.31 13.77
N SER A 78 -12.40 -5.45 14.36
CA SER A 78 -12.04 -6.78 13.92
C SER A 78 -13.24 -7.38 13.22
N PHE A 79 -13.15 -7.50 11.89
CA PHE A 79 -14.04 -8.38 11.16
C PHE A 79 -13.50 -9.80 11.33
N ALA A 80 -14.38 -10.75 11.60
CA ALA A 80 -13.92 -12.12 11.67
C ALA A 80 -13.49 -12.55 10.25
N ASN A 81 -12.21 -12.87 10.09
CA ASN A 81 -11.53 -13.29 8.85
C ASN A 81 -11.57 -12.39 7.60
N SER A 82 -12.33 -11.29 7.55
CA SER A 82 -12.35 -10.38 6.38
C SER A 82 -11.46 -9.15 6.56
N GLU A 83 -10.14 -9.36 6.56
CA GLU A 83 -9.17 -8.26 6.46
C GLU A 83 -9.16 -7.58 5.06
N HIS A 84 -10.04 -8.01 4.14
CA HIS A 84 -10.20 -7.43 2.81
C HIS A 84 -11.31 -6.40 2.71
N TRP A 85 -12.02 -6.13 3.82
CA TRP A 85 -13.03 -5.09 3.79
C TRP A 85 -12.37 -3.71 3.71
N LYS A 86 -12.43 -3.11 2.52
CA LYS A 86 -11.91 -1.76 2.21
C LYS A 86 -13.02 -0.70 2.16
N GLY A 87 -14.20 -1.01 2.69
CA GLY A 87 -15.29 -0.05 2.67
C GLY A 87 -15.03 1.14 3.59
N GLN A 88 -15.69 2.26 3.34
CA GLN A 88 -15.69 3.37 4.29
C GLN A 88 -16.76 3.11 5.35
N ILE A 89 -16.46 3.44 6.60
CA ILE A 89 -17.36 3.22 7.74
C ILE A 89 -18.24 4.46 7.91
N ALA A 90 -19.55 4.33 7.68
CA ALA A 90 -20.50 5.41 7.95
C ALA A 90 -20.79 5.55 9.45
N SER A 91 -20.96 4.42 10.14
CA SER A 91 -21.18 4.41 11.59
C SER A 91 -20.85 3.06 12.22
N VAL A 92 -20.56 3.07 13.52
CA VAL A 92 -20.35 1.87 14.36
C VAL A 92 -21.23 2.00 15.60
N LYS A 93 -22.06 1.00 15.85
CA LYS A 93 -22.97 0.97 17.00
C LYS A 93 -22.84 -0.33 17.77
N GLY A 94 -22.63 -0.26 19.09
CA GLY A 94 -22.72 -1.42 19.98
C GLY A 94 -24.11 -2.05 19.96
N VAL A 95 -24.18 -3.37 19.89
CA VAL A 95 -25.45 -4.11 19.86
C VAL A 95 -25.43 -5.28 20.84
N ALA A 96 -26.58 -5.55 21.46
CA ALA A 96 -26.74 -6.72 22.31
C ALA A 96 -26.76 -8.01 21.46
N PRO A 97 -26.20 -9.13 21.94
CA PRO A 97 -26.12 -10.37 21.19
C PRO A 97 -27.50 -11.06 21.11
N ALA A 98 -28.29 -10.71 20.11
CA ALA A 98 -29.66 -11.20 19.91
C ALA A 98 -29.81 -11.92 18.57
N ALA A 99 -30.61 -13.00 18.53
CA ALA A 99 -30.93 -13.75 17.31
C ALA A 99 -31.48 -12.85 16.18
N SER A 100 -32.18 -11.77 16.54
CA SER A 100 -32.78 -10.83 15.58
C SER A 100 -31.76 -10.09 14.71
N LEU A 101 -30.48 -10.07 15.09
CA LEU A 101 -29.41 -9.43 14.32
C LEU A 101 -29.10 -10.14 12.99
N VAL A 102 -29.56 -11.39 12.83
CA VAL A 102 -29.29 -12.22 11.66
C VAL A 102 -30.32 -11.99 10.54
N HIS A 103 -31.36 -11.21 10.80
CA HIS A 103 -32.41 -10.91 9.81
C HIS A 103 -32.09 -9.69 8.95
N GLY A 104 -32.60 -9.70 7.71
CA GLY A 104 -32.48 -8.60 6.76
C GLY A 104 -31.18 -8.63 5.93
N LYS A 105 -30.87 -7.50 5.29
CA LYS A 105 -29.63 -7.31 4.49
C LYS A 105 -28.43 -7.00 5.39
N VAL A 106 -28.15 -7.89 6.33
CA VAL A 106 -26.93 -7.84 7.15
C VAL A 106 -25.91 -8.79 6.50
N PHE A 107 -24.72 -8.28 6.21
CA PHE A 107 -23.61 -9.08 5.73
C PHE A 107 -22.71 -9.43 6.92
N ALA A 108 -22.34 -10.68 7.06
CA ALA A 108 -21.33 -11.07 8.04
C ALA A 108 -20.68 -12.37 7.59
N GLU A 109 -19.47 -12.63 8.09
CA GLU A 109 -18.91 -13.97 8.11
C GLU A 109 -19.68 -14.78 9.16
N TRP A 110 -20.88 -15.24 8.77
CA TRP A 110 -21.87 -15.80 9.70
C TRP A 110 -21.36 -16.98 10.51
N LEU A 111 -20.45 -17.79 9.93
CA LEU A 111 -19.80 -18.88 10.64
C LEU A 111 -18.99 -18.34 11.83
N ASP A 112 -18.21 -17.28 11.65
CA ASP A 112 -17.38 -16.75 12.72
C ASP A 112 -18.20 -16.05 13.80
N VAL A 113 -19.26 -15.33 13.41
CA VAL A 113 -20.23 -14.79 14.38
C VAL A 113 -20.83 -15.92 15.21
N ALA A 114 -21.18 -17.05 14.58
CA ALA A 114 -21.70 -18.22 15.29
C ALA A 114 -20.68 -18.80 16.27
N LEU A 115 -19.42 -18.97 15.85
CA LEU A 115 -18.34 -19.50 16.70
C LEU A 115 -18.06 -18.60 17.91
N VAL A 116 -17.92 -17.30 17.69
CA VAL A 116 -17.68 -16.33 18.79
C VAL A 116 -18.87 -16.26 19.74
N ALA A 117 -20.10 -16.25 19.20
CA ALA A 117 -21.30 -16.25 20.02
C ALA A 117 -21.41 -17.55 20.84
N ARG A 118 -21.02 -18.70 20.27
CA ARG A 118 -20.99 -19.97 20.99
C ARG A 118 -20.00 -19.95 22.15
N GLU A 119 -18.76 -19.53 21.88
CA GLU A 119 -17.69 -19.43 22.89
C GLU A 119 -18.07 -18.50 24.06
N ARG A 120 -18.87 -17.46 23.79
CA ARG A 120 -19.32 -16.47 24.80
C ARG A 120 -20.63 -16.83 25.50
N GLY A 121 -21.23 -17.99 25.19
CA GLY A 121 -22.52 -18.39 25.74
C GLY A 121 -23.72 -17.60 25.21
N TRP A 122 -23.59 -16.92 24.07
CA TRP A 122 -24.68 -16.20 23.39
C TRP A 122 -25.49 -17.13 22.49
N GLU A 123 -26.02 -18.20 23.07
CA GLU A 123 -26.63 -19.31 22.32
C GLU A 123 -27.71 -18.89 21.31
N PRO A 124 -28.63 -17.95 21.61
CA PRO A 124 -29.64 -17.54 20.63
C PRO A 124 -29.04 -16.93 19.37
N LEU A 125 -28.00 -16.09 19.51
CA LEU A 125 -27.29 -15.49 18.38
C LEU A 125 -26.46 -16.56 17.64
N ALA A 126 -25.77 -17.43 18.38
CA ALA A 126 -24.92 -18.48 17.82
C ALA A 126 -25.71 -19.38 16.86
N LEU A 127 -26.89 -19.85 17.29
CA LEU A 127 -27.76 -20.70 16.48
C LEU A 127 -28.39 -19.97 15.30
N ALA A 128 -28.83 -18.72 15.49
CA ALA A 128 -29.38 -17.93 14.40
C ALA A 128 -28.33 -17.71 13.30
N ALA A 129 -27.11 -17.31 13.68
CA ALA A 129 -26.00 -17.08 12.75
C ALA A 129 -25.58 -18.37 12.06
N PHE A 130 -25.48 -19.48 12.80
CA PHE A 130 -25.16 -20.80 12.23
C PHE A 130 -26.19 -21.27 11.21
N ARG A 131 -27.49 -21.14 11.50
CA ARG A 131 -28.57 -21.51 10.57
C ARG A 131 -28.57 -20.66 9.31
N ARG A 132 -28.31 -19.36 9.46
CA ARG A 132 -28.16 -18.46 8.32
C ARG A 132 -26.97 -18.87 7.45
N TRP A 133 -25.83 -19.10 8.09
CA TRP A 133 -24.63 -19.60 7.41
C TRP A 133 -24.92 -20.91 6.64
N LYS A 134 -25.64 -21.88 7.22
CA LYS A 134 -26.07 -23.11 6.55
C LYS A 134 -27.00 -22.89 5.35
N THR A 135 -27.82 -21.83 5.36
CA THR A 135 -28.72 -21.53 4.23
C THR A 135 -27.94 -20.93 3.07
N ASP A 136 -26.92 -20.11 3.37
CA ASP A 136 -26.11 -19.41 2.36
C ASP A 136 -25.02 -20.32 1.77
N ASN A 137 -24.84 -21.55 2.27
CA ASN A 137 -23.74 -22.44 1.88
C ASN A 137 -24.22 -23.89 1.73
N GLU A 138 -23.92 -24.52 0.60
CA GLU A 138 -24.15 -25.95 0.42
C GLU A 138 -23.23 -26.76 1.35
N TRP A 139 -23.81 -27.55 2.24
CA TRP A 139 -23.12 -28.40 3.22
C TRP A 139 -22.48 -29.63 2.51
N PRO A 140 -21.27 -30.15 2.87
CA PRO A 140 -20.58 -30.06 4.16
C PRO A 140 -19.25 -29.32 4.11
N ARG A 141 -19.14 -28.20 4.84
CA ARG A 141 -17.83 -27.66 5.22
C ARG A 141 -17.17 -28.66 6.18
N THR A 142 -16.19 -29.37 5.66
CA THR A 142 -15.44 -30.39 6.37
C THR A 142 -14.37 -29.75 7.24
N GLU A 143 -13.76 -30.55 8.12
CA GLU A 143 -12.53 -30.18 8.82
C GLU A 143 -11.48 -29.53 7.88
N LYS A 144 -11.45 -30.00 6.62
CA LYS A 144 -10.60 -29.49 5.54
C LYS A 144 -10.73 -27.99 5.34
N GLU A 145 -11.94 -27.42 5.41
CA GLU A 145 -12.09 -25.99 5.19
C GLU A 145 -11.50 -25.18 6.34
N PHE A 146 -11.65 -25.64 7.59
CA PHE A 146 -10.98 -25.00 8.72
C PHE A 146 -9.47 -25.09 8.58
N ALA A 147 -8.94 -26.22 8.08
CA ALA A 147 -7.53 -26.34 7.74
C ALA A 147 -7.10 -25.32 6.65
N THR A 148 -7.89 -25.13 5.59
CA THR A 148 -7.63 -24.13 4.54
C THR A 148 -7.67 -22.70 5.10
N ARG A 149 -8.66 -22.35 5.93
CA ARG A 149 -8.73 -21.03 6.57
C ARG A 149 -7.52 -20.79 7.47
N ALA A 150 -7.12 -21.80 8.23
CA ALA A 150 -5.94 -21.76 9.07
C ALA A 150 -4.65 -21.64 8.26
N LEU A 151 -4.54 -22.31 7.10
CA LEU A 151 -3.42 -22.12 6.20
C LEU A 151 -3.25 -20.65 5.82
N TRP A 152 -4.32 -20.01 5.34
CA TRP A 152 -4.30 -18.60 4.97
C TRP A 152 -3.95 -17.70 6.16
N HIS A 153 -4.57 -17.94 7.31
CA HIS A 153 -4.30 -17.19 8.53
C HIS A 153 -2.82 -17.27 8.96
N TRP A 154 -2.26 -18.48 9.01
CA TRP A 154 -0.89 -18.69 9.47
C TRP A 154 0.15 -18.23 8.43
N LYS A 155 -0.13 -18.39 7.13
CA LYS A 155 0.70 -17.83 6.06
C LYS A 155 0.72 -16.30 6.13
N ARG A 156 -0.43 -15.67 6.34
CA ARG A 156 -0.53 -14.21 6.52
C ARG A 156 0.19 -13.74 7.77
N SER A 157 0.07 -14.49 8.87
CA SER A 157 0.71 -14.16 10.15
C SER A 157 2.25 -14.13 10.07
N LEU A 158 2.85 -14.74 9.04
CA LEU A 158 4.29 -14.60 8.79
C LEU A 158 4.69 -13.14 8.55
N HIS A 159 3.87 -12.34 7.85
CA HIS A 159 4.22 -10.97 7.47
C HIS A 159 3.31 -9.89 8.08
N ALA A 160 2.02 -10.16 8.26
CA ALA A 160 1.07 -9.18 8.80
C ALA A 160 1.16 -9.02 10.33
N THR A 161 1.55 -10.08 11.05
CA THR A 161 1.67 -10.11 12.51
C THR A 161 3.04 -10.66 12.91
N PRO A 162 4.15 -9.97 12.56
CA PRO A 162 5.51 -10.49 12.69
C PRO A 162 5.93 -10.79 14.14
N ASP A 163 5.18 -10.31 15.13
CA ASP A 163 5.42 -10.57 16.55
C ASP A 163 4.86 -11.94 16.99
N VAL A 164 4.04 -12.61 16.17
CA VAL A 164 3.67 -14.02 16.39
C VAL A 164 4.92 -14.89 16.20
N PRO A 165 5.34 -15.67 17.21
CA PRO A 165 6.54 -16.49 17.11
C PRO A 165 6.43 -17.54 15.99
N LEU A 166 7.50 -17.75 15.22
CA LEU A 166 7.54 -18.77 14.16
C LEU A 166 7.26 -20.18 14.71
N THR A 167 7.55 -20.44 15.99
CA THR A 167 7.26 -21.72 16.65
C THR A 167 5.75 -21.99 16.73
N VAL A 168 4.96 -20.94 16.93
CA VAL A 168 3.49 -21.00 16.93
C VAL A 168 3.00 -21.26 15.50
N VAL A 169 3.51 -20.51 14.52
CA VAL A 169 3.16 -20.69 13.10
C VAL A 169 3.45 -22.12 12.64
N ALA A 170 4.67 -22.62 12.88
CA ALA A 170 5.08 -23.98 12.51
C ALA A 170 4.19 -25.05 13.17
N LYS A 171 3.86 -24.89 14.46
CA LYS A 171 2.97 -25.80 15.20
C LYS A 171 1.63 -25.97 14.48
N TYR A 172 1.01 -24.88 14.04
CA TYR A 172 -0.31 -24.95 13.42
C TYR A 172 -0.26 -25.30 11.94
N LEU A 173 0.76 -24.88 11.18
CA LEU A 173 0.98 -25.37 9.81
C LEU A 173 1.14 -26.89 9.77
N ARG A 174 1.85 -27.50 10.74
CA ARG A 174 1.91 -28.97 10.87
C ARG A 174 0.55 -29.63 11.09
N ARG A 175 -0.39 -28.97 11.78
CA ARG A 175 -1.75 -29.50 11.99
C ARG A 175 -2.54 -29.44 10.69
N VAL A 176 -2.51 -28.28 10.03
CA VAL A 176 -3.14 -28.05 8.72
C VAL A 176 -2.71 -29.11 7.70
N LEU A 177 -1.41 -29.39 7.65
CA LEU A 177 -0.81 -30.35 6.71
C LEU A 177 -1.22 -31.82 6.90
N ARG A 178 -1.78 -32.19 8.06
CA ARG A 178 -2.31 -33.54 8.25
C ARG A 178 -3.67 -33.72 7.57
N THR A 179 -4.31 -32.63 7.20
CA THR A 179 -5.70 -32.58 6.72
C THR A 179 -5.77 -32.19 5.24
N LEU A 180 -4.89 -31.29 4.80
CA LEU A 180 -4.80 -30.85 3.40
C LEU A 180 -3.90 -31.78 2.58
N SER A 181 -4.22 -31.94 1.30
CA SER A 181 -3.33 -32.64 0.35
C SER A 181 -2.20 -31.73 -0.15
N GLU A 182 -1.14 -32.33 -0.70
CA GLU A 182 0.00 -31.60 -1.27
C GLU A 182 -0.41 -30.63 -2.40
N ASP A 183 -1.46 -30.91 -3.16
CA ASP A 183 -1.96 -30.01 -4.22
C ASP A 183 -2.56 -28.70 -3.69
N GLU A 184 -2.84 -28.60 -2.39
CA GLU A 184 -3.54 -27.47 -1.76
C GLU A 184 -2.61 -26.57 -0.94
N PHE A 185 -1.35 -26.99 -0.78
CA PHE A 185 -0.38 -26.36 0.10
C PHE A 185 0.99 -26.37 -0.57
N ASP A 186 1.76 -25.29 -0.42
CA ASP A 186 3.18 -25.32 -0.80
C ASP A 186 3.96 -26.15 0.24
N PRO A 187 4.33 -27.43 -0.04
CA PRO A 187 5.01 -28.29 0.94
C PRO A 187 6.29 -27.66 1.49
N ASP A 188 6.92 -26.78 0.71
CA ASP A 188 8.14 -26.11 1.10
C ASP A 188 7.91 -25.01 2.15
N LEU A 189 6.68 -24.52 2.34
CA LEU A 189 6.39 -23.47 3.31
C LEU A 189 6.69 -23.93 4.74
N LEU A 190 6.18 -25.08 5.19
CA LEU A 190 6.46 -25.56 6.54
C LEU A 190 7.97 -25.78 6.73
N ARG A 191 8.62 -26.41 5.75
CA ARG A 191 10.08 -26.60 5.75
C ARG A 191 10.82 -25.26 5.91
N SER A 192 10.42 -24.24 5.16
CA SER A 192 10.99 -22.89 5.22
C SER A 192 10.84 -22.26 6.62
N VAL A 193 9.69 -22.46 7.28
CA VAL A 193 9.47 -22.00 8.67
C VAL A 193 10.36 -22.75 9.65
N GLU A 194 10.47 -24.07 9.50
CA GLU A 194 11.29 -24.92 10.37
C GLU A 194 12.79 -24.62 10.23
N LEU A 195 13.26 -24.33 9.02
CA LEU A 195 14.63 -23.86 8.80
C LEU A 195 14.88 -22.52 9.49
N ALA A 196 13.93 -21.58 9.40
CA ALA A 196 14.06 -20.27 10.06
C ALA A 196 14.02 -20.34 11.60
N LEU A 197 13.57 -21.46 12.17
CA LEU A 197 13.57 -21.72 13.60
C LEU A 197 14.90 -22.27 14.13
N GLN A 198 15.80 -22.71 13.25
CA GLN A 198 17.07 -23.27 13.67
C GLN A 198 17.94 -22.20 14.33
N PRO A 199 18.69 -22.53 15.42
CA PRO A 199 19.63 -21.61 16.02
C PRO A 199 20.65 -21.11 15.00
N ARG A 200 21.01 -19.83 15.12
CA ARG A 200 22.07 -19.23 14.32
C ARG A 200 23.42 -19.57 14.91
N ASN A 201 24.34 -19.96 14.04
CA ASN A 201 25.72 -20.30 14.43
C ASN A 201 26.73 -19.24 14.00
N ALA A 202 26.31 -18.27 13.18
CA ALA A 202 27.17 -17.20 12.70
C ALA A 202 27.67 -16.31 13.85
N PRO A 203 28.96 -15.93 13.89
CA PRO A 203 29.50 -15.00 14.88
C PRO A 203 28.79 -13.64 14.84
N PRO A 204 28.40 -13.05 15.98
CA PRO A 204 27.76 -11.74 16.00
C PRO A 204 28.57 -10.66 15.28
N GLY A 205 27.93 -9.97 14.33
CA GLY A 205 28.55 -8.91 13.53
C GLY A 205 29.31 -9.38 12.29
N SER A 206 29.37 -10.69 12.02
CA SER A 206 29.84 -11.20 10.72
C SER A 206 28.85 -10.88 9.60
N ASP A 207 29.31 -10.94 8.35
CA ASP A 207 28.45 -10.81 7.18
C ASP A 207 27.39 -11.93 7.14
N GLU A 208 27.77 -13.16 7.51
CA GLU A 208 26.86 -14.30 7.68
C GLU A 208 25.74 -14.00 8.70
N ALA A 209 26.08 -13.41 9.85
CA ALA A 209 25.09 -13.05 10.86
C ALA A 209 24.11 -11.97 10.37
N LEU A 210 24.56 -11.06 9.50
CA LEU A 210 23.68 -10.06 8.87
C LEU A 210 22.73 -10.70 7.85
N VAL A 211 23.19 -11.69 7.09
CA VAL A 211 22.33 -12.44 6.15
C VAL A 211 21.36 -13.34 6.91
N ASP A 212 21.79 -13.99 7.99
CA ASP A 212 20.93 -14.71 8.94
C ASP A 212 19.83 -13.82 9.54
N ASP A 213 20.08 -12.53 9.66
CA ASP A 213 19.11 -11.54 10.13
C ASP A 213 18.00 -11.23 9.13
N LEU A 214 18.15 -11.62 7.86
CA LEU A 214 17.12 -11.43 6.84
C LEU A 214 15.86 -12.25 7.09
N VAL A 215 15.92 -13.33 7.86
CA VAL A 215 14.72 -14.09 8.30
C VAL A 215 13.70 -13.21 9.04
N ASN A 216 14.14 -12.09 9.61
CA ASN A 216 13.28 -11.16 10.33
C ASN A 216 12.83 -9.96 9.51
N VAL A 217 13.37 -9.74 8.30
CA VAL A 217 13.01 -8.61 7.41
C VAL A 217 11.51 -8.55 7.21
N ARG A 218 10.93 -7.37 7.47
CA ARG A 218 9.50 -7.11 7.43
C ARG A 218 9.17 -6.25 6.21
N ASP A 219 7.99 -6.46 5.63
CA ASP A 219 7.47 -5.52 4.64
C ASP A 219 6.94 -4.26 5.34
N TRP A 220 7.01 -3.11 4.68
CA TRP A 220 6.53 -1.86 5.26
C TRP A 220 5.02 -1.72 5.03
N PRO A 221 4.20 -1.62 6.09
CA PRO A 221 2.76 -1.46 5.91
C PRO A 221 2.50 -0.13 5.20
N ASN A 222 1.71 -0.16 4.13
CA ASN A 222 1.19 0.98 3.35
C ASN A 222 1.96 1.38 2.08
N GLU A 223 2.85 0.56 1.54
CA GLU A 223 3.33 0.80 0.18
C GLU A 223 2.37 0.18 -0.84
N GLU A 224 1.64 1.08 -1.50
CA GLU A 224 0.69 0.77 -2.55
C GLU A 224 1.38 -0.06 -3.64
N ARG A 225 1.10 -1.37 -3.66
CA ARG A 225 1.31 -2.30 -4.77
C ARG A 225 2.65 -2.10 -5.50
N GLY A 226 3.74 -2.50 -4.87
CA GLY A 226 5.07 -2.43 -5.49
C GLY A 226 6.05 -3.54 -5.14
N GLY A 227 5.77 -4.41 -4.15
CA GLY A 227 6.57 -5.62 -3.89
C GLY A 227 7.96 -5.43 -3.26
N TYR A 228 8.38 -4.19 -2.91
CA TYR A 228 9.73 -3.91 -2.41
C TYR A 228 9.79 -3.11 -1.10
N GLY A 229 8.68 -3.01 -0.34
CA GLY A 229 8.68 -2.25 0.92
C GLY A 229 9.70 -2.77 1.95
N PHE A 230 10.04 -4.06 1.87
CA PHE A 230 11.08 -4.69 2.68
C PHE A 230 12.47 -4.08 2.52
N GLN A 231 12.78 -3.41 1.40
CA GLN A 231 14.08 -2.74 1.18
C GLN A 231 14.31 -1.57 2.16
N LYS A 232 13.24 -1.11 2.83
CA LYS A 232 13.31 -0.07 3.87
C LYS A 232 13.61 -0.63 5.25
N ASP A 233 13.52 -1.95 5.44
CA ASP A 233 13.80 -2.60 6.71
C ASP A 233 15.27 -2.36 7.13
N PRO A 234 15.55 -1.97 8.38
CA PRO A 234 16.92 -1.74 8.86
C PRO A 234 17.86 -2.94 8.69
N ARG A 235 17.35 -4.18 8.70
CA ARG A 235 18.13 -5.42 8.54
C ARG A 235 18.55 -5.62 7.09
N TYR A 236 17.64 -5.40 6.14
CA TYR A 236 17.98 -5.34 4.71
C TYR A 236 19.08 -4.29 4.45
N ARG A 237 18.87 -3.09 4.98
CA ARG A 237 19.82 -1.98 4.86
C ARG A 237 21.18 -2.29 5.49
N ALA A 238 21.21 -3.02 6.61
CA ALA A 238 22.47 -3.41 7.24
C ALA A 238 23.33 -4.30 6.33
N VAL A 239 22.71 -5.24 5.60
CA VAL A 239 23.39 -6.07 4.60
C VAL A 239 23.87 -5.22 3.43
N VAL A 240 23.00 -4.38 2.84
CA VAL A 240 23.38 -3.51 1.71
C VAL A 240 24.56 -2.59 2.05
N ARG A 241 24.63 -2.03 3.27
CA ARG A 241 25.77 -1.17 3.71
C ARG A 241 27.13 -1.85 3.64
N ARG A 242 27.17 -3.18 3.63
CA ARG A 242 28.43 -3.90 3.50
C ARG A 242 28.99 -3.77 2.08
N GLY A 243 28.14 -3.55 1.08
CA GLY A 243 28.53 -3.32 -0.31
C GLY A 243 29.04 -4.58 -0.99
N LEU A 244 30.15 -4.48 -1.72
CA LEU A 244 30.77 -5.64 -2.38
C LEU A 244 31.33 -6.65 -1.37
N ALA A 245 31.62 -6.25 -0.13
CA ALA A 245 32.20 -7.12 0.89
C ALA A 245 31.26 -8.28 1.31
N VAL A 246 29.94 -8.09 1.26
CA VAL A 246 28.95 -9.13 1.65
C VAL A 246 28.58 -10.06 0.50
N VAL A 247 29.02 -9.79 -0.73
CA VAL A 247 28.65 -10.58 -1.91
C VAL A 247 29.00 -12.06 -1.79
N PRO A 248 30.19 -12.48 -1.29
CA PRO A 248 30.48 -13.90 -1.09
C PRO A 248 29.45 -14.60 -0.20
N GLU A 249 28.98 -13.91 0.84
CA GLU A 249 28.00 -14.44 1.78
C GLU A 249 26.60 -14.52 1.16
N LEU A 250 26.19 -13.50 0.40
CA LEU A 250 24.93 -13.51 -0.33
C LEU A 250 24.88 -14.65 -1.35
N VAL A 251 26.00 -14.91 -2.04
CA VAL A 251 26.12 -16.05 -2.97
C VAL A 251 25.99 -17.38 -2.24
N ALA A 252 26.61 -17.53 -1.06
CA ALA A 252 26.45 -18.73 -0.25
C ALA A 252 24.98 -18.99 0.12
N HIS A 253 24.18 -17.92 0.25
CA HIS A 253 22.78 -17.94 0.65
C HIS A 253 21.75 -17.98 -0.50
N LEU A 254 22.17 -18.14 -1.76
CA LEU A 254 21.24 -18.24 -2.90
C LEU A 254 20.34 -19.50 -2.88
N ASP A 255 20.68 -20.51 -2.07
CA ASP A 255 19.85 -21.69 -1.83
C ASP A 255 19.18 -21.68 -0.45
N ASP A 256 19.28 -20.58 0.29
CA ASP A 256 18.70 -20.48 1.63
C ASP A 256 17.17 -20.35 1.59
N ASP A 257 16.52 -21.46 1.92
CA ASP A 257 15.08 -21.62 1.90
C ASP A 257 14.39 -21.12 3.19
N ARG A 258 15.13 -20.56 4.16
CA ARG A 258 14.53 -19.97 5.37
C ARG A 258 13.48 -18.91 5.01
N ILE A 259 12.32 -19.00 5.64
CA ILE A 259 11.25 -18.00 5.45
C ILE A 259 11.65 -16.66 6.08
N THR A 260 11.21 -15.55 5.48
CA THR A 260 11.36 -14.21 6.06
C THR A 260 10.02 -13.70 6.61
N ARG A 261 10.02 -12.54 7.25
CA ARG A 261 8.79 -11.83 7.67
C ARG A 261 8.26 -10.87 6.58
N ALA A 262 8.86 -10.89 5.40
CA ALA A 262 8.43 -10.08 4.27
C ALA A 262 7.50 -10.89 3.37
N GLY A 263 6.45 -10.23 2.87
CA GLY A 263 5.54 -10.81 1.90
C GLY A 263 4.36 -9.90 1.63
N ASP A 264 3.65 -10.17 0.55
CA ASP A 264 2.50 -9.38 0.12
C ASP A 264 1.14 -10.03 0.44
N ILE A 265 0.08 -9.22 0.28
CA ILE A 265 -1.32 -9.63 0.43
C ILE A 265 -1.72 -10.67 -0.64
N CYS A 266 -0.96 -10.77 -1.74
CA CYS A 266 -1.13 -11.76 -2.80
C CYS A 266 -0.44 -13.10 -2.48
N ASN A 267 0.10 -13.25 -1.27
CA ASN A 267 0.69 -14.47 -0.73
C ASN A 267 2.06 -14.83 -1.31
N ASN A 268 2.80 -13.85 -1.82
CA ASN A 268 4.22 -14.01 -2.12
C ASN A 268 5.00 -13.90 -0.82
N THR A 269 5.33 -15.04 -0.21
CA THR A 269 6.21 -15.08 0.96
C THR A 269 7.66 -15.07 0.50
N HIS A 270 8.45 -14.12 0.99
CA HIS A 270 9.87 -14.07 0.64
C HIS A 270 10.68 -15.04 1.51
N ARG A 271 11.64 -15.71 0.87
CA ARG A 271 12.67 -16.53 1.50
C ARG A 271 14.00 -15.77 1.47
N VAL A 272 14.94 -16.15 2.32
CA VAL A 272 16.26 -15.47 2.40
C VAL A 272 16.93 -15.45 1.03
N LYS A 273 16.91 -16.54 0.26
CA LYS A 273 17.44 -16.59 -1.11
C LYS A 273 16.89 -15.51 -2.05
N PHE A 274 15.61 -15.18 -1.95
CA PHE A 274 14.99 -14.16 -2.79
C PHE A 274 15.45 -12.75 -2.42
N ILE A 275 15.61 -12.48 -1.13
CA ILE A 275 16.15 -11.20 -0.66
C ILE A 275 17.65 -11.09 -0.98
N ALA A 276 18.41 -12.18 -0.81
CA ALA A 276 19.83 -12.21 -1.17
C ALA A 276 20.02 -11.95 -2.68
N LYS A 277 19.21 -12.60 -3.52
CA LYS A 277 19.17 -12.34 -4.96
C LYS A 277 18.79 -10.89 -5.27
N ASP A 278 17.74 -10.35 -4.66
CA ASP A 278 17.36 -8.93 -4.85
C ASP A 278 18.55 -8.01 -4.51
N ILE A 279 19.23 -8.20 -3.39
CA ILE A 279 20.40 -7.38 -3.03
C ILE A 279 21.50 -7.48 -4.09
N LEU A 280 21.80 -8.68 -4.58
CA LEU A 280 22.80 -8.89 -5.62
C LEU A 280 22.39 -8.21 -6.93
N GLU A 281 21.13 -8.34 -7.35
CA GLU A 281 20.60 -7.70 -8.55
C GLU A 281 20.59 -6.17 -8.42
N GLN A 282 20.27 -5.65 -7.24
CA GLN A 282 20.28 -4.22 -6.93
C GLN A 282 21.71 -3.65 -6.92
N LEU A 283 22.68 -4.35 -6.34
CA LEU A 283 24.10 -3.98 -6.40
C LEU A 283 24.64 -4.05 -7.83
N ASN A 284 24.22 -5.07 -8.57
CA ASN A 284 24.49 -5.20 -9.99
C ASN A 284 23.66 -4.21 -10.82
N GLY A 285 22.61 -3.54 -10.32
CA GLY A 285 21.71 -2.73 -11.14
C GLY A 285 20.96 -3.49 -12.25
N GLY A 286 20.79 -4.79 -12.14
CA GLY A 286 20.08 -5.56 -13.16
C GLY A 286 19.87 -7.00 -12.77
N THR A 287 18.84 -7.60 -13.35
CA THR A 287 18.48 -9.01 -13.17
C THR A 287 19.58 -9.91 -13.70
N PHE A 288 19.92 -10.95 -12.95
CA PHE A 288 20.73 -12.05 -13.46
C PHE A 288 19.81 -12.98 -14.25
N PHE A 289 19.72 -12.74 -15.56
CA PHE A 289 18.98 -13.65 -16.44
C PHE A 289 19.79 -14.94 -16.61
N PRO A 290 19.17 -16.12 -16.47
CA PRO A 290 19.80 -17.37 -16.87
C PRO A 290 20.01 -17.32 -18.39
N GLY A 291 21.25 -17.03 -18.79
CA GLY A 291 21.72 -17.20 -20.17
C GLY A 291 22.28 -18.60 -20.36
N ASP A 292 23.36 -18.72 -21.14
CA ASP A 292 24.11 -19.98 -21.31
C ASP A 292 24.86 -20.40 -20.02
N ASP A 293 25.16 -19.45 -19.13
CA ASP A 293 25.82 -19.70 -17.85
C ASP A 293 24.80 -19.87 -16.71
N ASP A 294 25.13 -20.69 -15.71
CA ASP A 294 24.37 -20.74 -14.46
C ASP A 294 24.45 -19.40 -13.69
N GLU A 295 23.41 -19.10 -12.90
CA GLU A 295 23.29 -17.83 -12.16
C GLU A 295 24.48 -17.56 -11.23
N ARG A 296 25.01 -18.59 -10.55
CA ARG A 296 26.14 -18.44 -9.62
C ARG A 296 27.42 -18.08 -10.37
N THR A 297 27.64 -18.66 -11.55
CA THR A 297 28.75 -18.36 -12.45
C THR A 297 28.66 -16.92 -12.96
N ALA A 298 27.47 -16.47 -13.38
CA ALA A 298 27.25 -15.09 -13.80
C ALA A 298 27.55 -14.09 -12.67
N ILE A 299 27.07 -14.37 -11.45
CA ILE A 299 27.32 -13.53 -10.26
C ILE A 299 28.81 -13.53 -9.90
N ALA A 300 29.48 -14.69 -9.92
CA ALA A 300 30.90 -14.79 -9.61
C ALA A 300 31.76 -13.99 -10.59
N LYS A 301 31.44 -14.06 -11.89
CA LYS A 301 32.11 -13.28 -12.93
C LYS A 301 31.91 -11.78 -12.73
N TRP A 302 30.66 -11.33 -12.56
CA TRP A 302 30.34 -9.94 -12.25
C TRP A 302 31.09 -9.45 -11.02
N PHE A 303 31.06 -10.22 -9.93
CA PHE A 303 31.71 -9.85 -8.68
C PHE A 303 33.22 -9.74 -8.82
N ALA A 304 33.87 -10.64 -9.56
CA ALA A 304 35.31 -10.56 -9.82
C ALA A 304 35.68 -9.27 -10.56
N ASP A 305 34.90 -8.88 -11.56
CA ASP A 305 35.10 -7.66 -12.33
C ASP A 305 34.86 -6.41 -11.46
N ALA A 306 33.76 -6.39 -10.70
CA ALA A 306 33.43 -5.30 -9.78
C ALA A 306 34.49 -5.13 -8.68
N ASN A 307 34.96 -6.24 -8.10
CA ASN A 307 35.98 -6.24 -7.05
C ASN A 307 37.34 -5.78 -7.58
N LYS A 308 37.72 -6.16 -8.81
CA LYS A 308 38.94 -5.68 -9.47
C LYS A 308 38.93 -4.16 -9.68
N LEU A 309 37.75 -3.58 -9.92
CA LEU A 309 37.59 -2.14 -10.10
C LEU A 309 37.68 -1.36 -8.77
N GLY A 310 37.33 -2.02 -7.67
CA GLY A 310 37.16 -1.43 -6.34
C GLY A 310 35.76 -0.83 -6.16
N GLU A 311 35.17 -1.01 -4.97
CA GLU A 311 33.76 -0.69 -4.70
C GLU A 311 33.39 0.76 -5.05
N GLU A 312 34.14 1.75 -4.56
CA GLU A 312 33.84 3.16 -4.81
C GLU A 312 33.74 3.48 -6.30
N LYS A 313 34.74 3.05 -7.08
CA LYS A 313 34.78 3.27 -8.52
C LYS A 313 33.69 2.47 -9.24
N TYR A 314 33.43 1.23 -8.80
CA TYR A 314 32.34 0.41 -9.32
C TYR A 314 30.98 1.07 -9.14
N LEU A 315 30.63 1.52 -7.92
CA LEU A 315 29.35 2.19 -7.66
C LEU A 315 29.20 3.47 -8.49
N MET A 316 30.27 4.26 -8.62
CA MET A 316 30.27 5.45 -9.46
C MET A 316 30.03 5.14 -10.93
N GLU A 317 30.69 4.12 -11.50
CA GLU A 317 30.47 3.73 -12.90
C GLU A 317 29.08 3.14 -13.10
N ARG A 318 28.60 2.35 -12.15
CA ARG A 318 27.32 1.63 -12.26
C ARG A 318 26.10 2.54 -12.27
N LEU A 319 26.14 3.66 -11.53
CA LEU A 319 25.05 4.65 -11.56
C LEU A 319 24.79 5.25 -12.95
N PHE A 320 25.76 5.15 -13.87
CA PHE A 320 25.65 5.75 -15.20
C PHE A 320 25.56 4.73 -16.33
N SER A 321 25.47 3.43 -16.07
CA SER A 321 25.31 2.45 -17.15
C SER A 321 23.99 2.64 -17.90
N GLU A 322 23.98 2.28 -19.18
CA GLU A 322 22.80 2.42 -20.06
C GLU A 322 21.83 1.25 -19.92
N ASP A 323 22.34 0.08 -19.52
CA ASP A 323 21.58 -1.17 -19.50
C ASP A 323 20.84 -1.43 -18.17
N VAL A 324 20.70 -0.40 -17.32
CA VAL A 324 20.39 -0.57 -15.89
C VAL A 324 19.22 0.31 -15.50
N TYR A 325 18.20 -0.32 -14.91
CA TYR A 325 17.16 0.38 -14.15
C TYR A 325 17.84 1.10 -12.98
N PHE A 326 17.47 2.36 -12.71
CA PHE A 326 18.20 3.18 -11.75
C PHE A 326 18.35 2.48 -10.39
N PRO A 327 19.58 2.15 -9.97
CA PRO A 327 19.78 1.28 -8.82
C PRO A 327 19.75 2.13 -7.55
N ASP A 328 18.56 2.35 -7.00
CA ASP A 328 18.33 3.09 -5.74
C ASP A 328 19.28 2.64 -4.62
N THR A 329 19.51 1.33 -4.54
CA THR A 329 20.43 0.69 -3.61
C THR A 329 21.88 1.16 -3.78
N VAL A 330 22.38 1.26 -5.02
CA VAL A 330 23.74 1.74 -5.32
C VAL A 330 23.88 3.22 -4.97
N LEU A 331 22.88 4.04 -5.31
CA LEU A 331 22.87 5.46 -4.95
C LEU A 331 22.88 5.64 -3.42
N TRP A 332 22.06 4.89 -2.72
CA TRP A 332 22.00 4.94 -1.27
C TRP A 332 23.33 4.51 -0.63
N LEU A 333 23.92 3.42 -1.12
CA LEU A 333 25.22 2.94 -0.65
C LEU A 333 26.32 3.99 -0.89
N LEU A 334 26.32 4.62 -2.06
CA LEU A 334 27.24 5.72 -2.36
C LEU A 334 27.04 6.89 -1.39
N ALA A 335 25.78 7.28 -1.13
CA ALA A 335 25.46 8.38 -0.22
C ALA A 335 25.87 8.11 1.24
N GLU A 336 25.89 6.84 1.66
CA GLU A 336 26.25 6.45 3.03
C GLU A 336 27.77 6.21 3.18
N LYS A 337 28.42 5.49 2.27
CA LYS A 337 29.84 5.10 2.38
C LYS A 337 30.81 6.08 1.71
N TYR A 338 30.39 6.72 0.63
CA TYR A 338 31.23 7.62 -0.16
C TYR A 338 30.57 9.00 -0.38
N PRO A 339 30.06 9.65 0.70
CA PRO A 339 29.29 10.88 0.61
C PRO A 339 30.04 12.02 -0.12
N GLN A 340 31.38 12.05 -0.06
CA GLN A 340 32.23 13.01 -0.76
C GLN A 340 32.10 12.96 -2.29
N ARG A 341 31.63 11.83 -2.84
CA ARG A 341 31.43 11.65 -4.29
C ARG A 341 30.10 12.19 -4.79
N LEU A 342 29.16 12.50 -3.89
CA LEU A 342 27.81 12.90 -4.28
C LEU A 342 27.79 14.16 -5.14
N SER A 343 28.70 15.12 -4.93
CA SER A 343 28.73 16.33 -5.76
C SER A 343 29.10 16.02 -7.21
N GLU A 344 30.17 15.24 -7.42
CA GLU A 344 30.62 14.81 -8.75
C GLU A 344 29.54 13.99 -9.45
N VAL A 345 28.97 13.01 -8.73
CA VAL A 345 27.94 12.12 -9.27
C VAL A 345 26.66 12.89 -9.59
N ALA A 346 26.27 13.86 -8.77
CA ALA A 346 25.07 14.67 -9.02
C ALA A 346 25.15 15.45 -10.32
N HIS A 347 26.27 16.14 -10.58
CA HIS A 347 26.45 16.89 -11.82
C HIS A 347 26.31 15.97 -13.03
N LYS A 348 27.06 14.87 -13.04
CA LYS A 348 27.02 13.89 -14.12
C LYS A 348 25.63 13.25 -14.28
N PHE A 349 24.93 13.00 -13.18
CA PHE A 349 23.60 12.40 -13.18
C PHE A 349 22.58 13.32 -13.83
N PHE A 350 22.44 14.55 -13.33
CA PHE A 350 21.45 15.48 -13.86
C PHE A 350 21.74 15.82 -15.33
N ASP A 351 23.00 16.03 -15.70
CA ASP A 351 23.39 16.31 -17.09
C ASP A 351 23.05 15.13 -18.02
N LYS A 352 23.32 13.89 -17.58
CA LYS A 352 23.00 12.69 -18.36
C LYS A 352 21.48 12.45 -18.46
N VAL A 353 20.72 12.72 -17.41
CA VAL A 353 19.25 12.63 -17.42
C VAL A 353 18.66 13.60 -18.43
N ALA A 354 19.14 14.86 -18.47
CA ALA A 354 18.70 15.81 -19.51
C ALA A 354 18.97 15.30 -20.93
N ALA A 355 20.15 14.71 -21.16
CA ALA A 355 20.54 14.24 -22.49
C ALA A 355 19.68 13.07 -23.01
N ARG A 356 19.14 12.23 -22.13
CA ARG A 356 18.30 11.06 -22.50
C ARG A 356 16.86 11.42 -22.87
N GLY A 357 16.43 12.65 -22.59
CA GLY A 357 15.06 13.08 -22.80
C GLY A 357 14.07 12.50 -21.80
N PHE A 358 12.84 13.01 -21.86
CA PHE A 358 11.75 12.71 -20.95
C PHE A 358 11.15 11.32 -21.26
N TYR A 359 11.82 10.25 -20.83
CA TYR A 359 11.18 8.95 -20.65
C TYR A 359 10.68 8.83 -19.23
N ALA A 360 9.42 8.42 -19.04
CA ALA A 360 8.72 8.38 -17.74
C ALA A 360 9.53 7.71 -16.61
N TRP A 361 10.33 6.70 -16.94
CA TRP A 361 11.20 5.96 -16.01
C TRP A 361 12.35 6.80 -15.41
N ASN A 362 12.72 7.92 -16.03
CA ASN A 362 13.75 8.82 -15.49
C ASN A 362 13.21 9.79 -14.45
N SER A 363 11.88 9.95 -14.37
CA SER A 363 11.28 10.97 -13.50
C SER A 363 11.51 10.66 -12.01
N ASP A 364 11.31 9.40 -11.61
CA ASP A 364 11.50 8.98 -10.22
C ASP A 364 12.98 9.05 -9.79
N ASN A 365 13.92 8.83 -10.72
CA ASN A 365 15.35 8.81 -10.42
C ASN A 365 15.85 10.15 -9.89
N ALA A 366 15.38 11.27 -10.45
CA ALA A 366 15.76 12.60 -9.95
C ALA A 366 15.21 12.86 -8.54
N TRP A 367 14.03 12.33 -8.23
CA TRP A 367 13.46 12.38 -6.88
C TRP A 367 14.27 11.52 -5.91
N TYR A 368 14.60 10.29 -6.26
CA TYR A 368 15.42 9.40 -5.44
C TYR A 368 16.82 9.97 -5.21
N PHE A 369 17.46 10.52 -6.25
CA PHE A 369 18.75 11.18 -6.14
C PHE A 369 18.71 12.37 -5.19
N SER A 370 17.78 13.30 -5.40
CA SER A 370 17.64 14.48 -4.55
C SER A 370 17.32 14.11 -3.10
N LYS A 371 16.51 13.07 -2.89
CA LYS A 371 16.21 12.50 -1.57
C LYS A 371 17.46 11.92 -0.90
N ALA A 372 18.27 11.16 -1.65
CA ALA A 372 19.51 10.58 -1.13
C ALA A 372 20.49 11.67 -0.71
N VAL A 373 20.65 12.73 -1.50
CA VAL A 373 21.48 13.90 -1.15
C VAL A 373 20.98 14.58 0.13
N ALA A 374 19.67 14.80 0.25
CA ALA A 374 19.09 15.42 1.45
C ALA A 374 19.35 14.59 2.72
N GLY A 375 19.30 13.25 2.61
CA GLY A 375 19.56 12.31 3.69
C GLY A 375 21.04 11.99 3.95
N ALA A 376 21.95 12.35 3.04
CA ALA A 376 23.36 12.00 3.13
C ALA A 376 24.08 12.66 4.32
N ARG A 377 25.19 12.05 4.77
CA ARG A 377 26.04 12.57 5.85
C ARG A 377 27.15 13.50 5.32
N ILE A 378 26.77 14.49 4.50
CA ILE A 378 27.61 15.63 4.07
C ILE A 378 27.17 16.92 4.77
N SER A 379 27.98 17.98 4.68
CA SER A 379 27.62 19.27 5.23
C SER A 379 26.36 19.85 4.57
N ASP A 380 25.57 20.63 5.30
CA ASP A 380 24.39 21.30 4.72
C ASP A 380 24.77 22.25 3.58
N ALA A 381 25.99 22.80 3.60
CA ALA A 381 26.52 23.62 2.52
C ALA A 381 26.69 22.80 1.23
N ASP A 382 27.18 21.57 1.32
CA ASP A 382 27.32 20.66 0.18
C ASP A 382 25.96 20.20 -0.32
N LYS A 383 25.04 19.81 0.57
CA LYS A 383 23.64 19.47 0.21
C LYS A 383 22.98 20.60 -0.54
N ARG A 384 23.08 21.82 -0.02
CA ARG A 384 22.54 23.03 -0.65
C ARG A 384 23.13 23.24 -2.04
N THR A 385 24.44 23.07 -2.20
CA THR A 385 25.13 23.26 -3.48
C THR A 385 24.62 22.27 -4.54
N ILE A 386 24.53 20.98 -4.18
CA ILE A 386 24.04 19.92 -5.07
C ILE A 386 22.56 20.11 -5.41
N LEU A 387 21.72 20.39 -4.42
CA LEU A 387 20.29 20.56 -4.61
C LEU A 387 19.94 21.87 -5.32
N GLU A 388 20.74 22.92 -5.15
CA GLU A 388 20.63 24.13 -5.97
C GLU A 388 20.98 23.84 -7.43
N TYR A 389 22.00 23.03 -7.70
CA TYR A 389 22.32 22.62 -9.06
C TYR A 389 21.12 21.93 -9.72
N ALA A 390 20.54 20.93 -9.05
CA ALA A 390 19.31 20.26 -9.49
C ALA A 390 18.17 21.27 -9.71
N ALA A 391 17.91 22.16 -8.75
CA ALA A 391 16.85 23.17 -8.80
C ALA A 391 17.02 24.23 -9.90
N ARG A 392 18.19 24.29 -10.56
CA ARG A 392 18.49 25.18 -11.69
C ARG A 392 18.53 24.46 -13.03
N HIS A 393 18.41 23.15 -13.01
CA HIS A 393 18.61 22.32 -14.17
C HIS A 393 17.53 22.56 -15.24
N THR A 394 17.86 22.33 -16.50
CA THR A 394 16.95 22.54 -17.63
C THR A 394 15.89 21.43 -17.71
N ASP A 395 16.25 20.21 -17.32
CA ASP A 395 15.29 19.11 -17.18
C ASP A 395 14.27 19.44 -16.05
N PRO A 396 12.97 19.50 -16.37
CA PRO A 396 11.96 19.94 -15.43
C PRO A 396 11.77 18.98 -14.24
N VAL A 397 12.04 17.67 -14.40
CA VAL A 397 11.97 16.72 -13.27
C VAL A 397 13.06 17.01 -12.25
N SER A 398 14.32 17.08 -12.72
CA SER A 398 15.49 17.39 -11.91
C SER A 398 15.32 18.73 -11.19
N ARG A 399 14.80 19.73 -11.91
CA ARG A 399 14.46 21.04 -11.36
C ARG A 399 13.46 20.94 -10.22
N THR A 400 12.34 20.25 -10.42
CA THR A 400 11.29 20.14 -9.40
C THR A 400 11.75 19.34 -8.18
N ALA A 401 12.43 18.21 -8.37
CA ALA A 401 12.99 17.42 -7.29
C ALA A 401 14.03 18.23 -6.47
N GLY A 402 14.91 18.96 -7.16
CA GLY A 402 15.86 19.87 -6.53
C GLY A 402 15.16 20.95 -5.70
N ILE A 403 14.12 21.60 -6.24
CA ILE A 403 13.33 22.61 -5.51
C ILE A 403 12.73 22.03 -4.23
N TYR A 404 12.12 20.84 -4.32
CA TYR A 404 11.50 20.16 -3.18
C TYR A 404 12.51 19.94 -2.05
N TYR A 405 13.62 19.25 -2.36
CA TYR A 405 14.58 18.84 -1.35
C TYR A 405 15.54 19.96 -0.92
N LEU A 406 15.65 21.06 -1.67
CA LEU A 406 16.41 22.24 -1.26
C LEU A 406 15.72 23.02 -0.12
N ARG A 407 14.40 22.91 0.01
CA ARG A 407 13.59 23.72 0.93
C ARG A 407 14.06 23.67 2.39
N PRO A 408 14.44 22.52 2.99
CA PRO A 408 14.98 22.48 4.36
C PRO A 408 16.34 23.18 4.54
N PHE A 409 17.15 23.27 3.48
CA PHE A 409 18.53 23.80 3.55
C PHE A 409 18.64 25.26 3.09
N SER A 410 17.74 25.71 2.21
CA SER A 410 17.71 27.09 1.74
C SER A 410 16.28 27.51 1.32
N PRO A 411 15.38 27.75 2.29
CA PRO A 411 13.96 28.02 2.00
C PRO A 411 13.74 29.18 1.03
N LYS A 412 14.47 30.29 1.22
CA LYS A 412 14.37 31.49 0.37
C LYS A 412 14.76 31.18 -1.08
N LEU A 413 15.83 30.42 -1.28
CA LEU A 413 16.29 30.06 -2.61
C LEU A 413 15.33 29.08 -3.28
N ALA A 414 14.89 28.05 -2.56
CA ALA A 414 13.89 27.10 -3.05
C ALA A 414 12.60 27.81 -3.47
N LYS A 415 12.10 28.74 -2.65
CA LYS A 415 10.96 29.60 -2.99
C LYS A 415 11.20 30.39 -4.27
N ASN A 416 12.32 31.10 -4.39
CA ASN A 416 12.63 31.88 -5.59
C ASN A 416 12.68 31.01 -6.86
N ARG A 417 13.23 29.78 -6.74
CA ARG A 417 13.26 28.80 -7.84
C ARG A 417 11.88 28.30 -8.19
N LEU A 418 11.05 28.00 -7.19
CA LEU A 418 9.65 27.60 -7.40
C LEU A 418 8.83 28.68 -8.09
N LEU A 419 8.89 29.93 -7.60
CA LEU A 419 8.19 31.06 -8.20
C LEU A 419 8.58 31.26 -9.66
N ARG A 420 9.89 31.15 -9.95
CA ARG A 420 10.40 31.22 -11.32
C ARG A 420 9.85 30.07 -12.17
N SER A 421 9.95 28.83 -11.72
CA SER A 421 9.44 27.66 -12.45
C SER A 421 7.94 27.78 -12.73
N LEU A 422 7.14 28.21 -11.76
CA LEU A 422 5.70 28.46 -11.96
C LEU A 422 5.44 29.57 -12.98
N SER A 423 6.26 30.62 -13.01
CA SER A 423 6.13 31.72 -13.96
C SER A 423 6.47 31.30 -15.41
N GLU A 424 7.43 30.39 -15.56
CA GLU A 424 7.96 29.86 -16.82
C GLU A 424 7.18 28.64 -17.36
N LEU A 425 6.17 28.14 -16.62
CA LEU A 425 5.32 27.05 -17.10
C LEU A 425 4.70 27.43 -18.45
N GLU A 426 5.07 26.68 -19.49
CA GLU A 426 4.59 26.86 -20.86
C GLU A 426 3.08 26.60 -20.93
N THR A 427 2.42 27.26 -21.88
CA THR A 427 0.98 27.12 -22.13
C THR A 427 0.67 26.00 -23.13
N GLU A 428 1.69 25.37 -23.71
CA GLU A 428 1.48 24.34 -24.72
C GLU A 428 0.79 23.10 -24.12
N PRO A 429 -0.17 22.48 -24.84
CA PRO A 429 -0.85 21.29 -24.37
C PRO A 429 0.14 20.17 -24.06
N MET A 430 0.09 19.67 -22.82
CA MET A 430 0.76 18.42 -22.52
C MET A 430 0.09 17.30 -23.32
N VAL A 431 0.84 16.66 -24.21
CA VAL A 431 0.42 15.38 -24.79
C VAL A 431 0.73 14.34 -23.73
N PRO A 432 -0.26 13.78 -23.02
CA PRO A 432 0.01 12.75 -22.02
C PRO A 432 0.55 11.55 -22.79
N GLN A 433 1.82 11.21 -22.58
CA GLN A 433 2.30 9.91 -23.05
C GLN A 433 1.49 8.85 -22.31
N ARG A 434 0.75 8.03 -23.07
CA ARG A 434 -0.23 7.06 -22.53
C ARG A 434 0.39 6.26 -21.38
N GLY A 435 -0.22 6.37 -20.19
CA GLY A 435 0.05 5.47 -19.05
C GLY A 435 0.79 6.07 -17.85
N PHE A 436 1.42 7.25 -17.94
CA PHE A 436 2.29 7.77 -16.87
C PHE A 436 1.95 9.18 -16.40
N ARG A 437 0.74 9.37 -15.85
CA ARG A 437 0.28 10.70 -15.40
C ARG A 437 1.06 11.26 -14.21
N ASN A 438 1.58 10.40 -13.33
CA ASN A 438 2.34 10.83 -12.16
C ASN A 438 3.73 11.37 -12.49
N ALA A 439 4.24 11.14 -13.70
CA ALA A 439 5.60 11.52 -14.09
C ALA A 439 5.73 12.99 -14.53
N VAL A 440 4.63 13.76 -14.58
CA VAL A 440 4.61 15.12 -15.09
C VAL A 440 5.21 16.11 -14.07
N PRO A 441 6.37 16.74 -14.36
CA PRO A 441 7.06 17.61 -13.41
C PRO A 441 6.24 18.82 -12.96
N GLN A 442 5.35 19.29 -13.82
CA GLN A 442 4.45 20.41 -13.54
C GLN A 442 3.54 20.09 -12.34
N TYR A 443 2.93 18.92 -12.30
CA TYR A 443 2.03 18.50 -11.20
C TYR A 443 2.76 18.46 -9.87
N SER A 444 4.04 18.08 -9.90
CA SER A 444 4.89 18.09 -8.72
C SER A 444 5.16 19.50 -8.19
N LEU A 445 5.20 20.54 -9.04
CA LEU A 445 5.28 21.94 -8.58
C LEU A 445 4.01 22.35 -7.82
N ALA A 446 2.83 21.97 -8.32
CA ALA A 446 1.57 22.23 -7.61
C ALA A 446 1.52 21.50 -6.27
N LYS A 447 2.01 20.26 -6.21
CA LYS A 447 2.16 19.51 -4.96
C LYS A 447 3.09 20.22 -3.97
N ILE A 448 4.24 20.74 -4.41
CA ILE A 448 5.17 21.51 -3.56
C ILE A 448 4.49 22.71 -2.91
N VAL A 449 3.65 23.44 -3.66
CA VAL A 449 2.88 24.58 -3.15
C VAL A 449 1.78 24.10 -2.19
N ALA A 450 1.08 23.02 -2.56
CA ALA A 450 -0.01 22.44 -1.77
C ALA A 450 0.46 21.88 -0.40
N GLU A 451 1.74 21.55 -0.27
CA GLU A 451 2.36 21.16 1.01
C GLU A 451 2.74 22.36 1.88
N GLY A 452 2.69 23.60 1.37
CA GLY A 452 3.08 24.82 2.08
C GLY A 452 1.96 25.84 2.32
N THR A 453 2.30 26.94 2.98
CA THR A 453 1.36 28.03 3.32
C THR A 453 1.86 29.40 2.87
N ASP A 454 2.85 29.46 1.98
CA ASP A 454 3.43 30.73 1.53
C ASP A 454 2.47 31.41 0.52
N PRO A 455 1.93 32.60 0.82
CA PRO A 455 0.91 33.22 -0.02
C PRO A 455 1.43 33.64 -1.40
N GLU A 456 2.73 33.89 -1.56
CA GLU A 456 3.30 34.23 -2.86
C GLU A 456 3.40 33.00 -3.76
N GLU A 457 3.75 31.85 -3.19
CA GLU A 457 3.74 30.57 -3.90
C GLU A 457 2.32 30.20 -4.38
N TRP A 458 1.33 30.35 -3.50
CA TRP A 458 -0.09 30.15 -3.84
C TRP A 458 -0.57 31.10 -4.94
N LYS A 459 -0.20 32.38 -4.87
CA LYS A 459 -0.52 33.37 -5.91
C LYS A 459 0.13 33.03 -7.25
N ALA A 460 1.40 32.61 -7.25
CA ALA A 460 2.10 32.20 -8.46
C ALA A 460 1.47 30.94 -9.07
N LEU A 461 1.08 29.96 -8.26
CA LEU A 461 0.35 28.78 -8.72
C LEU A 461 -0.99 29.15 -9.34
N ALA A 462 -1.75 30.06 -8.73
CA ALA A 462 -3.03 30.53 -9.30
C ALA A 462 -2.84 31.11 -10.71
N LEU A 463 -1.78 31.90 -10.93
CA LEU A 463 -1.46 32.44 -12.25
C LEU A 463 -1.05 31.35 -13.23
N ALA A 464 -0.26 30.35 -12.80
CA ALA A 464 0.10 29.21 -13.64
C ALA A 464 -1.14 28.39 -14.06
N VAL A 465 -2.00 28.03 -13.11
CA VAL A 465 -3.23 27.24 -13.34
C VAL A 465 -4.21 27.96 -14.28
N ARG A 466 -4.33 29.29 -14.18
CA ARG A 466 -5.16 30.09 -15.11
C ARG A 466 -4.63 30.12 -16.54
N ARG A 467 -3.31 30.08 -16.72
CA ARG A 467 -2.67 30.07 -18.06
C ARG A 467 -2.66 28.68 -18.70
N ALA A 468 -2.75 27.64 -17.88
CA ALA A 468 -2.78 26.26 -18.33
C ALA A 468 -4.03 25.97 -19.16
N ASN A 469 -3.88 25.06 -20.13
CA ASN A 469 -5.03 24.46 -20.82
C ASN A 469 -5.88 23.63 -19.84
N VAL A 470 -7.08 23.25 -20.28
CA VAL A 470 -8.08 22.61 -19.42
C VAL A 470 -7.59 21.29 -18.80
N ALA A 471 -6.88 20.46 -19.57
CA ALA A 471 -6.35 19.19 -19.09
C ALA A 471 -5.34 19.39 -17.95
N ASP A 472 -4.33 20.24 -18.18
CA ASP A 472 -3.30 20.53 -17.17
C ASP A 472 -3.89 21.20 -15.93
N ARG A 473 -4.89 22.06 -16.12
CA ARG A 473 -5.62 22.70 -15.02
C ARG A 473 -6.26 21.66 -14.10
N ILE A 474 -6.96 20.68 -14.67
CA ILE A 474 -7.59 19.58 -13.92
C ILE A 474 -6.54 18.77 -13.15
N GLU A 475 -5.39 18.48 -13.76
CA GLU A 475 -4.33 17.70 -13.13
C GLU A 475 -3.61 18.48 -12.02
N PHE A 476 -3.36 19.79 -12.19
CA PHE A 476 -2.88 20.64 -11.10
C PHE A 476 -3.83 20.63 -9.90
N LEU A 477 -5.13 20.75 -10.14
CA LEU A 477 -6.15 20.74 -9.09
C LEU A 477 -6.23 19.35 -8.42
N GLY A 478 -6.05 18.27 -9.20
CA GLY A 478 -5.89 16.91 -8.68
C GLY A 478 -4.67 16.75 -7.77
N ALA A 479 -3.51 17.29 -8.15
CA ALA A 479 -2.30 17.27 -7.34
C ALA A 479 -2.44 18.06 -6.03
N ILE A 480 -3.16 19.20 -6.05
CA ILE A 480 -3.48 19.97 -4.85
C ILE A 480 -4.39 19.16 -3.92
N ALA A 481 -5.40 18.48 -4.48
CA ALA A 481 -6.31 17.66 -3.70
C ALA A 481 -5.61 16.46 -3.04
N SER A 482 -4.67 15.81 -3.74
CA SER A 482 -3.97 14.61 -3.24
C SER A 482 -2.91 14.89 -2.16
N ALA A 483 -2.49 16.15 -1.98
CA ALA A 483 -1.57 16.50 -0.89
C ALA A 483 -2.15 16.12 0.48
N THR A 484 -1.33 15.65 1.42
CA THR A 484 -1.81 15.17 2.73
C THR A 484 -1.42 16.07 3.90
N THR A 485 -0.61 17.10 3.65
CA THR A 485 -0.09 17.98 4.68
C THR A 485 -1.21 18.71 5.45
N PRO A 486 -1.35 18.51 6.79
CA PRO A 486 -2.48 19.05 7.55
C PRO A 486 -2.50 20.58 7.63
N HIS A 487 -1.36 21.22 7.86
CA HIS A 487 -1.29 22.67 8.08
C HIS A 487 -1.61 23.50 6.82
N ALA A 488 -1.45 22.92 5.63
CA ALA A 488 -1.81 23.55 4.36
C ALA A 488 -3.28 23.31 3.96
N ARG A 489 -4.05 22.50 4.71
CA ARG A 489 -5.41 22.09 4.34
C ARG A 489 -6.33 23.27 4.01
N LYS A 490 -6.31 24.33 4.81
CA LYS A 490 -7.19 25.50 4.57
C LYS A 490 -6.88 26.21 3.25
N HIS A 491 -5.60 26.40 2.94
CA HIS A 491 -5.17 27.01 1.67
C HIS A 491 -5.59 26.15 0.48
N ARG A 492 -5.42 24.82 0.58
CA ARG A 492 -5.85 23.87 -0.46
C ARG A 492 -7.35 23.94 -0.72
N LEU A 493 -8.16 23.90 0.34
CA LEU A 493 -9.62 23.97 0.23
C LEU A 493 -10.09 25.29 -0.36
N ALA A 494 -9.51 26.42 0.09
CA ALA A 494 -9.82 27.74 -0.44
C ALA A 494 -9.45 27.84 -1.94
N PHE A 495 -8.24 27.42 -2.30
CA PHE A 495 -7.78 27.44 -3.69
C PHE A 495 -8.66 26.58 -4.60
N LEU A 496 -9.00 25.35 -4.20
CA LEU A 496 -9.90 24.48 -4.96
C LEU A 496 -11.28 25.12 -5.13
N ALA A 497 -11.82 25.75 -4.08
CA ALA A 497 -13.15 26.37 -4.14
C ALA A 497 -13.25 27.52 -5.16
N ASP A 498 -12.16 28.23 -5.44
CA ASP A 498 -12.11 29.29 -6.46
C ASP A 498 -12.37 28.78 -7.89
N TYR A 499 -12.18 27.47 -8.13
CA TYR A 499 -12.41 26.85 -9.43
C TYR A 499 -13.78 26.16 -9.55
N LEU A 500 -14.66 26.25 -8.55
CA LEU A 500 -16.03 25.72 -8.63
C LEU A 500 -16.94 26.49 -9.60
N THR A 501 -16.45 27.55 -10.23
CA THR A 501 -17.15 28.35 -11.25
C THR A 501 -16.49 28.28 -12.62
N ASP A 502 -15.39 27.55 -12.76
CA ASP A 502 -14.64 27.41 -14.01
C ASP A 502 -15.37 26.42 -14.95
N ASP A 503 -16.03 26.94 -15.99
CA ASP A 503 -16.85 26.20 -16.94
C ASP A 503 -16.10 25.78 -18.22
N ASP A 504 -14.79 26.01 -18.26
CA ASP A 504 -13.94 25.42 -19.29
C ASP A 504 -14.04 23.90 -19.25
N ALA A 505 -14.09 23.28 -20.44
CA ALA A 505 -14.37 21.86 -20.56
C ALA A 505 -13.35 21.15 -21.43
N LEU A 506 -12.96 19.97 -20.97
CA LEU A 506 -12.16 19.05 -21.75
C LEU A 506 -13.07 18.28 -22.72
N VAL A 507 -12.75 18.40 -24.01
CA VAL A 507 -13.38 17.62 -25.09
C VAL A 507 -12.58 16.32 -25.20
N ASP A 508 -13.20 15.18 -24.88
CA ASP A 508 -12.57 13.85 -24.71
C ASP A 508 -11.88 13.61 -23.35
N SER A 509 -12.70 13.36 -22.32
CA SER A 509 -12.19 12.99 -20.98
C SER A 509 -11.86 11.50 -20.83
N GLN A 510 -12.07 10.66 -21.85
CA GLN A 510 -11.68 9.24 -21.80
C GLN A 510 -10.16 9.11 -21.71
N ALA A 511 -9.40 10.01 -22.36
CA ALA A 511 -7.96 10.12 -22.17
C ALA A 511 -7.56 10.34 -20.71
N PHE A 512 -8.49 10.88 -19.89
CA PHE A 512 -8.34 11.18 -18.47
C PHE A 512 -8.96 10.11 -17.56
N GLY A 513 -9.33 8.94 -18.11
CA GLY A 513 -9.89 7.83 -17.33
C GLY A 513 -11.24 8.19 -16.69
N ALA A 514 -11.82 9.30 -17.10
CA ALA A 514 -13.13 9.74 -16.66
C ALA A 514 -14.18 9.17 -17.62
N ASN A 515 -15.27 8.64 -17.08
CA ASN A 515 -16.38 8.09 -17.87
C ASN A 515 -17.29 9.18 -18.45
N PHE A 516 -16.84 10.43 -18.51
CA PHE A 516 -17.63 11.57 -18.98
C PHE A 516 -17.27 11.92 -20.43
N PRO A 517 -18.24 12.08 -21.34
CA PRO A 517 -17.95 12.58 -22.69
C PRO A 517 -17.32 13.97 -22.69
N ARG A 518 -17.64 14.78 -21.67
CA ARG A 518 -17.15 16.14 -21.44
C ARG A 518 -16.95 16.35 -19.95
N LEU A 519 -15.75 16.79 -19.55
CA LEU A 519 -15.43 17.08 -18.14
C LEU A 519 -15.09 18.57 -17.97
N GLU A 520 -15.96 19.30 -17.28
CA GLU A 520 -15.72 20.70 -16.91
C GLU A 520 -14.79 20.79 -15.68
N VAL A 521 -13.96 21.82 -15.62
CA VAL A 521 -13.02 22.04 -14.50
C VAL A 521 -13.78 22.10 -13.16
N ARG A 522 -14.87 22.88 -13.09
CA ARG A 522 -15.73 22.98 -11.90
C ARG A 522 -16.29 21.65 -11.43
N ASN A 523 -16.53 20.70 -12.34
CA ASN A 523 -17.07 19.39 -12.00
C ASN A 523 -15.96 18.47 -11.48
N ALA A 524 -14.78 18.47 -12.13
CA ALA A 524 -13.61 17.75 -11.65
C ALA A 524 -13.21 18.19 -10.24
N VAL A 525 -13.19 19.50 -9.98
CA VAL A 525 -12.92 20.08 -8.66
C VAL A 525 -13.96 19.66 -7.62
N ALA A 526 -15.24 19.65 -8.00
CA ALA A 526 -16.31 19.24 -7.10
C ALA A 526 -16.13 17.79 -6.64
N VAL A 527 -15.74 16.88 -7.53
CA VAL A 527 -15.42 15.48 -7.18
C VAL A 527 -14.24 15.41 -6.22
N ARG A 528 -13.13 16.13 -6.51
CA ARG A 528 -11.95 16.11 -5.63
C ARG A 528 -12.24 16.66 -4.23
N LEU A 529 -13.06 17.70 -4.12
CA LEU A 529 -13.51 18.22 -2.82
C LEU A 529 -14.46 17.23 -2.12
N ALA A 530 -15.32 16.55 -2.88
CA ALA A 530 -16.18 15.51 -2.34
C ALA A 530 -15.37 14.36 -1.73
N ASP A 531 -14.33 13.88 -2.43
CA ASP A 531 -13.39 12.87 -1.91
C ASP A 531 -12.73 13.32 -0.60
N LEU A 532 -12.25 14.56 -0.55
CA LEU A 532 -11.61 15.16 0.64
C LEU A 532 -12.56 15.31 1.84
N PHE A 533 -13.86 15.40 1.58
CA PHE A 533 -14.92 15.45 2.58
C PHE A 533 -15.62 14.11 2.79
N GLN A 534 -15.17 13.06 2.10
CA GLN A 534 -15.78 11.72 2.14
C GLN A 534 -17.29 11.77 1.83
N PHE A 535 -17.68 12.61 0.88
CA PHE A 535 -19.03 12.58 0.36
C PHE A 535 -19.17 11.39 -0.59
N ASP A 536 -20.29 10.69 -0.47
CA ASP A 536 -20.67 9.68 -1.44
C ASP A 536 -20.95 10.35 -2.78
N THR A 537 -20.20 9.93 -3.80
CA THR A 537 -20.35 10.36 -5.19
C THR A 537 -20.62 9.18 -6.13
N GLU A 538 -21.08 8.03 -5.62
CA GLU A 538 -21.27 6.81 -6.42
C GLU A 538 -22.21 6.95 -7.62
N GLU A 539 -23.15 7.90 -7.57
CA GLU A 539 -24.06 8.20 -8.68
C GLU A 539 -23.31 8.69 -9.94
N GLN A 540 -22.04 9.11 -9.82
CA GLN A 540 -21.17 9.59 -10.91
C GLN A 540 -20.84 8.53 -11.98
N LYS A 541 -21.19 7.26 -11.75
CA LYS A 541 -21.10 6.20 -12.77
C LYS A 541 -22.10 6.38 -13.91
N HIS A 542 -23.08 7.27 -13.74
CA HIS A 542 -24.01 7.70 -14.77
C HIS A 542 -23.73 9.16 -15.13
N ALA A 543 -24.03 9.55 -16.38
CA ALA A 543 -23.82 10.91 -16.85
C ALA A 543 -24.71 11.88 -16.05
N TRP A 544 -24.15 12.45 -14.98
CA TRP A 544 -24.83 13.43 -14.14
C TRP A 544 -25.36 14.59 -14.98
N ASP A 545 -26.60 14.97 -14.71
CA ASP A 545 -27.18 16.16 -15.29
C ASP A 545 -26.66 17.43 -14.59
N GLU A 546 -26.96 18.60 -15.15
CA GLU A 546 -26.49 19.88 -14.63
C GLU A 546 -27.13 20.23 -13.27
N ALA A 547 -28.28 19.66 -12.91
CA ALA A 547 -28.87 19.87 -11.59
C ALA A 547 -28.09 19.10 -10.52
N GLU A 548 -27.73 17.84 -10.79
CA GLU A 548 -26.90 16.99 -9.92
C GLU A 548 -25.51 17.61 -9.71
N TRP A 549 -24.86 18.07 -10.78
CA TRP A 549 -23.58 18.78 -10.67
C TRP A 549 -23.70 20.06 -9.84
N ARG A 550 -24.78 20.84 -10.02
CA ARG A 550 -25.03 22.06 -9.24
C ARG A 550 -25.24 21.76 -7.77
N GLU A 551 -25.94 20.69 -7.44
CA GLU A 551 -26.12 20.23 -6.07
C GLU A 551 -24.78 19.88 -5.43
N LEU A 552 -23.95 19.04 -6.08
CA LEU A 552 -22.63 18.68 -5.55
C LEU A 552 -21.77 19.94 -5.33
N ARG A 553 -21.68 20.82 -6.33
CA ARG A 553 -20.90 22.07 -6.24
C ARG A 553 -21.37 22.94 -5.06
N THR A 554 -22.68 23.00 -4.82
CA THR A 554 -23.25 23.75 -3.68
C THR A 554 -22.90 23.10 -2.34
N LYS A 555 -23.00 21.76 -2.26
CA LYS A 555 -22.67 20.97 -1.07
C LYS A 555 -21.20 21.11 -0.67
N VAL A 556 -20.27 20.92 -1.61
CA VAL A 556 -18.83 21.06 -1.33
C VAL A 556 -18.44 22.51 -1.01
N ARG A 557 -19.04 23.51 -1.68
CA ARG A 557 -18.82 24.93 -1.36
C ARG A 557 -19.24 25.27 0.06
N THR A 558 -20.42 24.80 0.48
CA THR A 558 -20.91 24.99 1.85
C THR A 558 -19.93 24.36 2.85
N LYS A 559 -19.44 23.16 2.56
CA LYS A 559 -18.49 22.47 3.44
C LYS A 559 -17.14 23.17 3.54
N VAL A 560 -16.61 23.70 2.43
CA VAL A 560 -15.41 24.53 2.47
C VAL A 560 -15.63 25.75 3.36
N GLN A 561 -16.76 26.44 3.25
CA GLN A 561 -17.06 27.61 4.09
C GLN A 561 -17.14 27.26 5.58
N GLU A 562 -17.70 26.10 5.94
CA GLU A 562 -17.69 25.61 7.32
C GLU A 562 -16.26 25.38 7.84
N GLU A 563 -15.43 24.70 7.06
CA GLU A 563 -14.03 24.41 7.41
C GLU A 563 -13.16 25.66 7.49
N MET A 564 -13.51 26.74 6.77
CA MET A 564 -12.80 28.02 6.86
C MET A 564 -13.19 28.83 8.11
N ARG A 565 -14.39 28.60 8.67
CA ARG A 565 -14.86 29.25 9.91
C ARG A 565 -14.32 28.58 11.18
N ARG A 566 -14.17 27.25 11.13
CA ARG A 566 -13.36 26.50 12.09
C ARG A 566 -11.90 26.90 11.92
#